data_AF-A0A1G1M515-F1
#
_entry.id   AF-A0A1G1M515-F1
#
_cell.length_a   1.000
_cell.length_b   1.000
_cell.length_c   1.000
_cell.angle_alpha   90.00
_cell.angle_beta   90.00
_cell.angle_gamma   90.00
#
_symmetry.space_group_name_H-M   'P 1'
#
loop_
_entity.id
_entity.type
_entity.pdbx_description
1 polymer ?
#
loop_
_entity_poly.entity_id
_entity_poly.type
_entity_poly.pdbx_seq_one_letter_code
_entity_poly.pdbx_strand_id
1 'polypeptide(L)'
;MKHGSDAGVGGDIGTISSLASLLARLQAVASEPAFNLQRQRALSIALRPYTEGAMLPPLAEELRLAEQFLFADYLPDDGQPSLIEQVRDTITTHVPEEERAWLDPFRHSNMDLLEAVSLPGKDRLELRSLGSGRTYHVESGALARRCRPGQVLLTRVVRAGDRTVIPGTALVLSASAGRALFEGVNEWRRALEAEAGSFELGEWEEFVKRYGHVLLWRFAQVRLEALVRAELATRYRATDGRPFLYALALYEHHEYSFLSEGLSNLEGWRKEAGGFQQASVRSWVQAGDDAASPAARLTLTPAQLFVECESGAILDRVKHRLASAFGFALHFCGEAVTVPPHELQEVNLEDEDPPPRSVVVTPEAEQELLSAFLESVYMEWADRPSPSLGGQTPRHAMGTADGRAKVAALIGALERDDPAARRTGKSGYEYNRLRAHVGL
;
A
#
# COMPACT_ATOMS: atom_id res chain seq x y z
N MET A 1 -4.51 -1.49 26.51
CA MET A 1 -5.46 -0.42 26.17
C MET A 1 -6.42 -0.94 25.11
N LYS A 2 -7.69 -0.60 25.26
CA LYS A 2 -8.85 -1.14 24.55
C LYS A 2 -9.12 -0.33 23.27
N HIS A 3 -9.67 -1.03 22.28
CA HIS A 3 -10.39 -0.55 21.09
C HIS A 3 -9.58 0.11 19.97
N GLY A 4 -8.96 -0.73 19.13
CA GLY A 4 -8.89 -0.49 17.70
C GLY A 4 -10.23 -0.87 17.07
N SER A 5 -10.81 0.06 16.33
CA SER A 5 -12.05 -0.12 15.57
C SER A 5 -11.86 -1.21 14.52
N ASP A 6 -12.54 -2.33 14.72
CA ASP A 6 -12.70 -3.42 13.76
C ASP A 6 -13.63 -2.93 12.63
N ALA A 7 -13.07 -2.14 11.70
CA ALA A 7 -13.74 -1.74 10.47
C ALA A 7 -13.50 -2.85 9.43
N GLY A 8 -14.00 -4.06 9.71
CA GLY A 8 -13.90 -5.21 8.83
C GLY A 8 -14.69 -4.99 7.53
N VAL A 9 -14.08 -5.36 6.41
CA VAL A 9 -14.65 -5.37 5.04
C VAL A 9 -15.79 -6.40 4.90
N GLY A 10 -16.01 -7.24 5.90
CA GLY A 10 -17.13 -8.18 5.98
C GLY A 10 -17.99 -8.03 7.22
N GLY A 11 -19.29 -8.21 7.04
CA GLY A 11 -20.24 -8.44 8.12
C GLY A 11 -20.60 -9.91 8.19
N ASP A 12 -20.69 -10.47 9.40
CA ASP A 12 -21.31 -11.77 9.62
C ASP A 12 -22.79 -11.71 9.19
N ILE A 13 -23.16 -12.52 8.20
CA ILE A 13 -24.50 -12.52 7.63
C ILE A 13 -25.30 -13.55 8.41
N GLY A 14 -26.33 -13.08 9.12
CA GLY A 14 -27.26 -13.97 9.82
C GLY A 14 -27.73 -15.09 8.88
N THR A 15 -27.29 -16.32 9.15
CA THR A 15 -27.57 -17.48 8.31
C THR A 15 -28.76 -18.24 8.89
N ILE A 16 -29.57 -18.87 8.02
CA ILE A 16 -30.64 -19.78 8.47
C ILE A 16 -30.02 -20.86 9.37
N SER A 17 -30.60 -21.07 10.55
CA SER A 17 -30.03 -21.94 11.59
C SER A 17 -29.62 -23.33 11.08
N SER A 18 -30.46 -23.97 10.27
CA SER A 18 -30.17 -25.30 9.69
C SER A 18 -28.98 -25.30 8.72
N LEU A 19 -28.81 -24.23 7.93
CA LEU A 19 -27.65 -24.09 7.04
C LEU A 19 -26.38 -23.78 7.84
N ALA A 20 -26.47 -22.96 8.89
CA ALA A 20 -25.37 -22.70 9.80
C ALA A 20 -24.91 -24.00 10.51
N SER A 21 -25.85 -24.85 10.94
CA SER A 21 -25.56 -26.18 11.50
C SER A 21 -24.84 -27.09 10.51
N LEU A 22 -25.26 -27.12 9.23
CA LEU A 22 -24.57 -27.87 8.20
C LEU A 22 -23.13 -27.38 7.99
N LEU A 23 -22.92 -26.06 7.91
CA LEU A 23 -21.57 -25.49 7.76
C LEU A 23 -20.67 -25.83 8.96
N ALA A 24 -21.22 -25.77 10.18
CA ALA A 24 -20.49 -26.17 11.39
C ALA A 24 -20.12 -27.66 11.37
N ARG A 25 -21.01 -28.53 10.86
CA ARG A 25 -20.72 -29.95 10.67
C ARG A 25 -19.59 -30.16 9.66
N LEU A 26 -19.67 -29.51 8.49
CA LEU A 26 -18.63 -29.60 7.47
C LEU A 26 -17.27 -29.13 8.02
N GLN A 27 -17.25 -28.05 8.80
CA GLN A 27 -16.04 -27.58 9.46
C GLN A 27 -15.49 -28.59 10.48
N ALA A 28 -16.35 -29.25 11.26
CA ALA A 28 -15.94 -30.28 12.21
C ALA A 28 -15.29 -31.47 11.49
N VAL A 29 -15.90 -31.96 10.41
CA VAL A 29 -15.34 -33.07 9.60
C VAL A 29 -14.04 -32.65 8.93
N ALA A 30 -13.97 -31.45 8.36
CA ALA A 30 -12.74 -30.91 7.76
C ALA A 30 -11.58 -30.78 8.75
N SER A 31 -11.87 -30.71 10.04
CA SER A 31 -10.89 -30.61 11.12
C SER A 31 -10.43 -31.97 11.66
N GLU A 32 -11.02 -33.08 11.21
CA GLU A 32 -10.59 -34.41 11.61
C GLU A 32 -9.21 -34.75 10.99
N PRO A 33 -8.36 -35.52 11.71
CA PRO A 33 -7.01 -35.85 11.22
C PRO A 33 -6.96 -36.49 9.83
N ALA A 34 -8.00 -37.26 9.46
CA ALA A 34 -8.11 -37.89 8.15
C ALA A 34 -8.19 -36.88 6.99
N PHE A 35 -8.71 -35.67 7.25
CA PHE A 35 -8.93 -34.63 6.25
C PHE A 35 -7.83 -33.56 6.21
N ASN A 36 -6.87 -33.62 7.13
CA ASN A 36 -5.80 -32.61 7.25
C ASN A 36 -5.09 -32.33 5.93
N LEU A 37 -4.73 -33.38 5.17
CA LEU A 37 -4.04 -33.21 3.89
C LEU A 37 -4.92 -32.55 2.84
N GLN A 38 -6.19 -32.95 2.74
CA GLN A 38 -7.15 -32.35 1.80
C GLN A 38 -7.40 -30.89 2.15
N ARG A 39 -7.62 -30.58 3.44
CA ARG A 39 -7.77 -29.22 3.94
C ARG A 39 -6.55 -28.36 3.63
N GLN A 40 -5.35 -28.85 3.90
CA GLN A 40 -4.11 -28.12 3.63
C GLN A 40 -3.96 -27.82 2.14
N ARG A 41 -4.21 -28.81 1.26
CA ARG A 41 -4.13 -28.62 -0.20
C ARG A 41 -5.17 -27.63 -0.70
N ALA A 42 -6.44 -27.80 -0.32
CA ALA A 42 -7.52 -26.92 -0.73
C ALA A 42 -7.26 -25.46 -0.32
N LEU A 43 -6.82 -25.24 0.93
CA LEU A 43 -6.48 -23.90 1.41
C LEU A 43 -5.22 -23.34 0.76
N SER A 44 -4.21 -24.17 0.46
CA SER A 44 -3.02 -23.72 -0.28
C SER A 44 -3.36 -23.28 -1.71
N ILE A 45 -4.37 -23.90 -2.33
CA ILE A 45 -4.92 -23.46 -3.62
C ILE A 45 -5.69 -22.16 -3.41
N ALA A 46 -6.72 -22.13 -2.55
CA ALA A 46 -7.60 -20.98 -2.39
C ALA A 46 -6.87 -19.70 -1.93
N LEU A 47 -5.86 -19.85 -1.08
CA LEU A 47 -5.09 -18.76 -0.48
C LEU A 47 -3.67 -18.66 -1.05
N ARG A 48 -3.44 -19.23 -2.24
CA ARG A 48 -2.13 -19.22 -2.93
C ARG A 48 -1.42 -17.85 -2.94
N PRO A 49 -2.08 -16.70 -3.21
CA PRO A 49 -1.41 -15.39 -3.19
C PRO A 49 -0.76 -15.08 -1.84
N TYR A 50 -1.31 -15.63 -0.76
CA TYR A 50 -0.82 -15.42 0.60
C TYR A 50 0.32 -16.37 0.99
N THR A 51 0.50 -17.47 0.26
CA THR A 51 1.57 -18.44 0.52
C THR A 51 2.82 -18.21 -0.33
N GLU A 52 2.70 -17.56 -1.49
CA GLU A 52 3.79 -17.38 -2.46
C GLU A 52 4.50 -16.00 -2.41
N GLY A 53 4.31 -15.21 -1.34
CA GLY A 53 5.02 -13.93 -1.17
C GLY A 53 4.17 -12.79 -0.62
N ALA A 54 3.26 -13.09 0.33
CA ALA A 54 2.29 -12.11 0.80
C ALA A 54 2.92 -10.92 1.52
N MET A 55 2.47 -9.71 1.16
CA MET A 55 2.69 -8.49 1.92
C MET A 55 1.57 -8.25 2.96
N LEU A 56 0.44 -8.95 2.84
CA LEU A 56 -0.74 -8.80 3.68
C LEU A 56 -1.29 -10.16 4.13
N PRO A 57 -1.84 -10.30 5.35
CA PRO A 57 -2.60 -11.49 5.72
C PRO A 57 -3.98 -11.54 5.03
N PRO A 58 -4.56 -12.74 4.83
CA PRO A 58 -5.93 -12.88 4.35
C PRO A 58 -6.92 -12.33 5.38
N LEU A 59 -8.01 -11.73 4.92
CA LEU A 59 -9.13 -11.32 5.79
C LEU A 59 -9.88 -12.55 6.33
N ALA A 60 -10.59 -12.36 7.45
CA ALA A 60 -11.43 -13.42 8.03
C ALA A 60 -12.50 -13.90 7.04
N GLU A 61 -13.06 -13.01 6.23
CA GLU A 61 -14.02 -13.31 5.17
C GLU A 61 -13.40 -14.15 4.05
N GLU A 62 -12.16 -13.84 3.64
CA GLU A 62 -11.43 -14.61 2.64
C GLU A 62 -11.19 -16.03 3.13
N LEU A 63 -10.80 -16.18 4.40
CA LEU A 63 -10.66 -17.48 5.04
C LEU A 63 -11.98 -18.26 5.04
N ARG A 64 -13.09 -17.61 5.41
CA ARG A 64 -14.43 -18.24 5.40
C ARG A 64 -14.87 -18.65 3.98
N LEU A 65 -14.58 -17.85 2.95
CA LEU A 65 -14.86 -18.22 1.56
C LEU A 65 -13.95 -19.35 1.07
N ALA A 66 -12.68 -19.36 1.47
CA ALA A 66 -11.75 -20.46 1.18
C ALA A 66 -12.19 -21.77 1.84
N GLU A 67 -12.76 -21.73 3.05
CA GLU A 67 -13.37 -22.90 3.69
C GLU A 67 -14.58 -23.40 2.89
N GLN A 68 -15.43 -22.51 2.38
CA GLN A 68 -16.56 -22.92 1.53
C GLN A 68 -16.11 -23.55 0.21
N PHE A 69 -14.99 -23.07 -0.37
CA PHE A 69 -14.35 -23.73 -1.51
C PHE A 69 -13.93 -25.17 -1.15
N LEU A 70 -13.26 -25.37 -0.01
CA LEU A 70 -12.92 -26.71 0.48
C LEU A 70 -14.17 -27.60 0.63
N PHE A 71 -15.27 -27.04 1.16
CA PHE A 71 -16.47 -27.82 1.44
C PHE A 71 -17.17 -28.31 0.17
N ALA A 72 -17.34 -27.44 -0.82
CA ALA A 72 -18.28 -27.66 -1.92
C ALA A 72 -17.66 -27.74 -3.33
N ASP A 73 -16.42 -27.26 -3.52
CA ASP A 73 -15.82 -27.13 -4.85
C ASP A 73 -14.50 -27.90 -5.00
N TYR A 74 -13.73 -28.06 -3.93
CA TYR A 74 -12.45 -28.75 -3.98
C TYR A 74 -12.64 -30.25 -4.29
N LEU A 75 -11.97 -30.71 -5.33
CA LEU A 75 -11.90 -32.10 -5.74
C LEU A 75 -10.48 -32.63 -5.48
N PRO A 76 -10.30 -33.58 -4.54
CA PRO A 76 -9.01 -34.22 -4.29
C PRO A 76 -8.41 -34.93 -5.51
N ASP A 77 -7.08 -34.81 -5.68
CA ASP A 77 -6.34 -35.47 -6.77
C ASP A 77 -6.33 -37.02 -6.67
N ASP A 78 -6.66 -37.57 -5.51
CA ASP A 78 -6.73 -39.00 -5.25
C ASP A 78 -8.05 -39.65 -5.71
N GLY A 79 -8.93 -38.86 -6.36
CA GLY A 79 -10.21 -39.30 -6.89
C GLY A 79 -11.31 -39.45 -5.84
N GLN A 80 -11.05 -39.04 -4.59
CA GLN A 80 -12.11 -38.96 -3.58
C GLN A 80 -13.14 -37.88 -3.95
N PRO A 81 -14.41 -38.05 -3.54
CA PRO A 81 -15.41 -37.02 -3.76
C PRO A 81 -15.15 -35.80 -2.85
N SER A 82 -15.80 -34.68 -3.15
CA SER A 82 -15.72 -33.45 -2.34
C SER A 82 -16.18 -33.70 -0.89
N LEU A 83 -15.77 -32.85 0.04
CA LEU A 83 -16.11 -33.01 1.46
C LEU A 83 -17.63 -33.11 1.69
N ILE A 84 -18.41 -32.27 1.00
CA ILE A 84 -19.86 -32.30 1.12
C ILE A 84 -20.48 -33.62 0.62
N GLU A 85 -19.91 -34.20 -0.45
CA GLU A 85 -20.34 -35.50 -0.95
C GLU A 85 -19.96 -36.61 0.02
N GLN A 86 -18.76 -36.55 0.61
CA GLN A 86 -18.36 -37.47 1.67
C GLN A 86 -19.33 -37.40 2.85
N VAL A 87 -19.73 -36.22 3.31
CA VAL A 87 -20.72 -36.07 4.41
C VAL A 87 -22.12 -36.57 3.99
N ARG A 88 -22.53 -36.34 2.75
CA ARG A 88 -23.83 -36.81 2.24
C ARG A 88 -23.91 -38.33 2.13
N ASP A 89 -22.82 -38.95 1.66
CA ASP A 89 -22.77 -40.35 1.24
C ASP A 89 -22.19 -41.27 2.33
N THR A 90 -21.57 -40.72 3.38
CA THR A 90 -21.09 -41.49 4.54
C THR A 90 -22.24 -41.88 5.47
N ILE A 91 -22.55 -43.18 5.49
CA ILE A 91 -23.67 -43.77 6.24
C ILE A 91 -23.49 -43.70 7.77
N THR A 92 -22.27 -43.53 8.27
CA THR A 92 -21.96 -43.65 9.71
C THR A 92 -22.43 -42.47 10.56
N THR A 93 -22.75 -41.32 9.94
CA THR A 93 -23.18 -40.11 10.66
C THR A 93 -24.62 -39.75 10.28
N HIS A 94 -25.54 -39.79 11.24
CA HIS A 94 -26.90 -39.32 11.01
C HIS A 94 -26.90 -37.79 10.82
N VAL A 95 -27.20 -37.34 9.61
CA VAL A 95 -27.42 -35.92 9.28
C VAL A 95 -28.92 -35.62 9.45
N PRO A 96 -29.31 -34.69 10.34
CA PRO A 96 -30.70 -34.29 10.52
C PRO A 96 -31.38 -33.86 9.22
N GLU A 97 -32.68 -34.12 9.08
CA GLU A 97 -33.43 -33.83 7.84
C GLU A 97 -33.36 -32.35 7.44
N GLU A 98 -33.39 -31.44 8.42
CA GLU A 98 -33.25 -30.00 8.21
C GLU A 98 -31.89 -29.61 7.60
N GLU A 99 -30.79 -30.27 8.01
CA GLU A 99 -29.47 -30.07 7.41
C GLU A 99 -29.37 -30.74 6.04
N ARG A 100 -29.97 -31.93 5.91
CA ARG A 100 -29.96 -32.73 4.67
C ARG A 100 -30.58 -31.97 3.51
N ALA A 101 -31.60 -31.16 3.78
CA ALA A 101 -32.24 -30.28 2.79
C ALA A 101 -31.27 -29.28 2.14
N TRP A 102 -30.13 -28.99 2.77
CA TRP A 102 -29.12 -28.05 2.27
C TRP A 102 -27.92 -28.70 1.57
N LEU A 103 -27.72 -30.01 1.71
CA LEU A 103 -26.55 -30.69 1.12
C LEU A 103 -26.50 -30.52 -0.39
N ASP A 104 -27.56 -30.87 -1.11
CA ASP A 104 -27.58 -30.73 -2.57
C ASP A 104 -27.61 -29.25 -3.02
N PRO A 105 -28.43 -28.34 -2.44
CA PRO A 105 -28.35 -26.92 -2.74
C PRO A 105 -26.96 -26.31 -2.55
N PHE A 106 -26.28 -26.63 -1.45
CA PHE A 106 -24.94 -26.11 -1.18
C PHE A 106 -23.90 -26.72 -2.14
N ARG A 107 -23.98 -28.04 -2.41
CA ARG A 107 -23.14 -28.71 -3.41
C ARG A 107 -23.21 -28.06 -4.79
N HIS A 108 -24.40 -27.69 -5.25
CA HIS A 108 -24.57 -27.09 -6.59
C HIS A 108 -24.43 -25.57 -6.63
N SER A 109 -24.20 -24.93 -5.48
CA SER A 109 -23.88 -23.49 -5.43
C SER A 109 -22.41 -23.23 -5.81
N ASN A 110 -22.10 -21.96 -6.08
CA ASN A 110 -20.76 -21.47 -6.38
C ASN A 110 -20.55 -20.05 -5.79
N MET A 111 -19.29 -19.61 -5.75
CA MET A 111 -18.96 -18.22 -5.48
C MET A 111 -19.20 -17.37 -6.73
N ASP A 112 -19.61 -16.12 -6.55
CA ASP A 112 -19.89 -15.19 -7.64
C ASP A 112 -19.56 -13.74 -7.23
N LEU A 113 -19.51 -12.86 -8.23
CA LEU A 113 -19.41 -11.41 -8.07
C LEU A 113 -20.76 -10.80 -8.39
N LEU A 114 -21.37 -10.21 -7.37
CA LEU A 114 -22.77 -9.82 -7.39
C LEU A 114 -22.90 -8.33 -7.15
N GLU A 115 -23.35 -7.59 -8.16
CA GLU A 115 -23.69 -6.18 -8.02
C GLU A 115 -24.99 -6.02 -7.22
N ALA A 116 -24.98 -5.19 -6.19
CA ALA A 116 -26.19 -4.77 -5.50
C ALA A 116 -26.97 -3.79 -6.38
N VAL A 117 -28.09 -4.24 -6.95
CA VAL A 117 -28.90 -3.43 -7.88
C VAL A 117 -29.88 -2.55 -7.12
N SER A 118 -30.62 -3.13 -6.20
CA SER A 118 -31.62 -2.43 -5.41
C SER A 118 -31.75 -3.02 -4.01
N LEU A 119 -32.32 -2.22 -3.10
CA LEU A 119 -32.59 -2.60 -1.71
C LEU A 119 -34.11 -2.61 -1.50
N PRO A 120 -34.85 -3.67 -1.92
CA PRO A 120 -36.31 -3.72 -1.86
C PRO A 120 -36.89 -3.81 -0.44
N GLY A 121 -36.10 -3.52 0.59
CA GLY A 121 -36.47 -3.51 2.00
C GLY A 121 -35.24 -3.44 2.90
N LYS A 122 -35.44 -3.39 4.21
CA LYS A 122 -34.33 -3.31 5.18
C LYS A 122 -33.50 -4.60 5.30
N ASP A 123 -34.06 -5.75 4.91
CA ASP A 123 -33.44 -7.07 5.11
C ASP A 123 -33.27 -7.86 3.79
N ARG A 124 -33.54 -7.22 2.65
CA ARG A 124 -33.52 -7.86 1.32
C ARG A 124 -32.59 -7.13 0.37
N LEU A 125 -31.83 -7.92 -0.40
CA LEU A 125 -30.95 -7.45 -1.47
C LEU A 125 -31.43 -8.00 -2.80
N GLU A 126 -31.47 -7.13 -3.82
CA GLU A 126 -31.48 -7.57 -5.21
C GLU A 126 -30.05 -7.53 -5.74
N LEU A 127 -29.53 -8.70 -6.08
CA LEU A 127 -28.16 -8.91 -6.50
C LEU A 127 -28.12 -9.39 -7.95
N ARG A 128 -27.20 -8.89 -8.77
CA ARG A 128 -27.01 -9.31 -10.16
C ARG A 128 -25.60 -9.84 -10.38
N SER A 129 -25.49 -11.05 -10.90
CA SER A 129 -24.20 -11.63 -11.31
C SER A 129 -23.55 -10.77 -12.38
N LEU A 130 -22.30 -10.37 -12.17
CA LEU A 130 -21.49 -9.72 -13.19
C LEU A 130 -21.13 -10.68 -14.33
N GLY A 131 -21.01 -11.98 -14.04
CA GLY A 131 -20.63 -13.00 -15.02
C GLY A 131 -21.80 -13.50 -15.86
N SER A 132 -22.91 -13.90 -15.23
CA SER A 132 -24.06 -14.47 -15.94
C SER A 132 -25.20 -13.47 -16.20
N GLY A 133 -25.17 -12.29 -15.58
CA GLY A 133 -26.29 -11.33 -15.63
C GLY A 133 -27.52 -11.78 -14.83
N ARG A 134 -27.48 -12.95 -14.19
CA ARG A 134 -28.59 -13.52 -13.42
C ARG A 134 -28.88 -12.68 -12.18
N THR A 135 -30.16 -12.45 -11.91
CA THR A 135 -30.62 -11.71 -10.74
C THR A 135 -31.08 -12.65 -9.62
N TYR A 136 -30.75 -12.29 -8.39
CA TYR A 136 -31.06 -13.01 -7.16
C TYR A 136 -31.75 -12.06 -6.18
N HIS A 137 -32.77 -12.56 -5.49
CA HIS A 137 -33.39 -11.88 -4.37
C HIS A 137 -33.00 -12.60 -3.09
N VAL A 138 -32.16 -11.96 -2.27
CA VAL A 138 -31.53 -12.59 -1.11
C VAL A 138 -32.05 -11.95 0.17
N GLU A 139 -32.38 -12.78 1.15
CA GLU A 139 -32.62 -12.33 2.52
C GLU A 139 -31.29 -12.32 3.26
N SER A 140 -30.77 -11.13 3.58
CA SER A 140 -29.40 -10.97 4.11
C SER A 140 -29.29 -10.06 5.33
N GLY A 141 -30.43 -9.56 5.84
CA GLY A 141 -30.54 -8.89 7.13
C GLY A 141 -29.53 -7.75 7.34
N ALA A 142 -28.51 -8.01 8.17
CA ALA A 142 -27.45 -7.03 8.47
C ALA A 142 -26.67 -6.57 7.22
N LEU A 143 -26.41 -7.47 6.25
CA LEU A 143 -25.72 -7.11 5.02
C LEU A 143 -26.54 -6.15 4.16
N ALA A 144 -27.86 -6.38 4.08
CA ALA A 144 -28.77 -5.50 3.34
C ALA A 144 -28.76 -4.05 3.87
N ARG A 145 -28.49 -3.87 5.17
CA ARG A 145 -28.41 -2.54 5.80
C ARG A 145 -27.08 -1.82 5.56
N ARG A 146 -26.03 -2.55 5.19
CA ARG A 146 -24.68 -2.02 4.99
C ARG A 146 -24.38 -1.75 3.51
N CYS A 147 -24.82 -2.64 2.62
CA CYS A 147 -24.56 -2.52 1.19
C CYS A 147 -25.29 -1.34 0.56
N ARG A 148 -24.63 -0.66 -0.38
CA ARG A 148 -25.18 0.42 -1.19
C ARG A 148 -25.40 -0.08 -2.63
N PRO A 149 -26.42 0.43 -3.35
CA PRO A 149 -26.57 0.14 -4.77
C PRO A 149 -25.28 0.47 -5.55
N GLY A 150 -24.91 -0.41 -6.48
CA GLY A 150 -23.68 -0.33 -7.27
C GLY A 150 -22.47 -1.04 -6.64
N GLN A 151 -22.46 -1.29 -5.33
CA GLN A 151 -21.39 -2.09 -4.71
C GLN A 151 -21.44 -3.54 -5.20
N VAL A 152 -20.28 -4.19 -5.21
CA VAL A 152 -20.13 -5.58 -5.65
C VAL A 152 -19.82 -6.45 -4.44
N LEU A 153 -20.48 -7.60 -4.35
CA LEU A 153 -20.25 -8.60 -3.33
C LEU A 153 -19.52 -9.79 -3.94
N LEU A 154 -18.40 -10.19 -3.36
CA LEU A 154 -17.83 -11.52 -3.58
C LEU A 154 -18.35 -12.45 -2.49
N THR A 155 -19.21 -13.38 -2.88
CA THR A 155 -19.84 -14.32 -1.94
C THR A 155 -20.38 -15.56 -2.67
N ARG A 156 -20.79 -16.56 -1.91
CA ARG A 156 -21.55 -17.73 -2.41
C ARG A 156 -23.04 -17.48 -2.28
N VAL A 157 -23.81 -17.92 -3.27
CA VAL A 157 -25.28 -17.87 -3.21
C VAL A 157 -25.85 -19.27 -3.31
N VAL A 158 -26.69 -19.63 -2.33
CA VAL A 158 -27.32 -20.95 -2.22
C VAL A 158 -28.81 -20.81 -2.51
N ARG A 159 -29.32 -21.64 -3.42
CA ARG A 159 -30.73 -21.70 -3.80
C ARG A 159 -31.34 -23.01 -3.34
N ALA A 160 -32.29 -22.95 -2.41
CA ALA A 160 -33.02 -24.11 -1.91
C ALA A 160 -34.53 -23.86 -2.03
N GLY A 161 -35.17 -24.50 -3.01
CA GLY A 161 -36.58 -24.27 -3.32
C GLY A 161 -36.85 -22.83 -3.76
N ASP A 162 -37.71 -22.13 -3.03
CA ASP A 162 -38.07 -20.72 -3.24
C ASP A 162 -37.12 -19.74 -2.53
N ARG A 163 -36.16 -20.25 -1.73
CA ARG A 163 -35.25 -19.42 -0.94
C ARG A 163 -33.90 -19.28 -1.61
N THR A 164 -33.37 -18.05 -1.56
CA THR A 164 -32.00 -17.73 -1.96
C THR A 164 -31.30 -17.05 -0.79
N VAL A 165 -30.16 -17.60 -0.37
CA VAL A 165 -29.44 -17.17 0.84
C VAL A 165 -27.94 -17.07 0.59
N ILE A 166 -27.28 -16.25 1.42
CA ILE A 166 -25.82 -16.21 1.51
C ILE A 166 -25.39 -17.04 2.73
N PRO A 167 -24.47 -18.01 2.59
CA PRO A 167 -23.96 -18.82 3.69
C PRO A 167 -22.90 -18.04 4.49
N GLY A 168 -23.32 -17.12 5.35
CA GLY A 168 -22.51 -16.57 6.45
C GLY A 168 -21.54 -15.44 6.14
N THR A 169 -20.97 -15.33 4.93
CA THR A 169 -19.94 -14.31 4.65
C THR A 169 -20.05 -13.68 3.27
N ALA A 170 -19.68 -12.40 3.17
CA ALA A 170 -19.49 -11.70 1.91
C ALA A 170 -18.39 -10.64 2.06
N LEU A 171 -17.55 -10.52 1.03
CA LEU A 171 -16.64 -9.40 0.86
C LEU A 171 -17.36 -8.32 0.07
N VAL A 172 -17.40 -7.10 0.60
CA VAL A 172 -18.04 -5.96 -0.08
C VAL A 172 -16.97 -5.10 -0.72
N LEU A 173 -17.19 -4.72 -1.97
CA LEU A 173 -16.30 -3.90 -2.77
C LEU A 173 -17.07 -2.70 -3.33
N SER A 174 -16.34 -1.63 -3.59
CA SER A 174 -16.76 -0.55 -4.49
C SER A 174 -17.06 -1.12 -5.89
N ALA A 175 -17.80 -0.37 -6.69
CA ALA A 175 -18.13 -0.77 -8.05
C ALA A 175 -16.86 -0.90 -8.90
N SER A 176 -15.91 0.04 -8.77
CA SER A 176 -14.65 -0.01 -9.50
C SER A 176 -13.78 -1.20 -9.09
N ALA A 177 -13.63 -1.48 -7.79
CA ALA A 177 -12.84 -2.61 -7.31
C ALA A 177 -13.48 -3.95 -7.70
N GLY A 178 -14.80 -4.08 -7.56
CA GLY A 178 -15.53 -5.28 -7.98
C GLY A 178 -15.44 -5.53 -9.49
N ARG A 179 -15.50 -4.46 -10.30
CA ARG A 179 -15.35 -4.56 -11.76
C ARG A 179 -13.93 -4.92 -12.17
N ALA A 180 -12.91 -4.30 -11.57
CA ALA A 180 -11.51 -4.64 -11.81
C ALA A 180 -11.23 -6.11 -11.48
N LEU A 181 -11.79 -6.61 -10.38
CA LEU A 181 -11.72 -8.01 -10.00
C LEU A 181 -12.37 -8.90 -11.09
N PHE A 182 -13.60 -8.59 -11.50
CA PHE A 182 -14.30 -9.37 -12.54
C PHE A 182 -13.54 -9.39 -13.87
N GLU A 183 -13.08 -8.23 -14.34
CA GLU A 183 -12.32 -8.10 -15.58
C GLU A 183 -11.03 -8.93 -15.52
N GLY A 184 -10.28 -8.85 -14.41
CA GLY A 184 -9.08 -9.65 -14.20
C GLY A 184 -9.33 -11.17 -14.15
N VAL A 185 -10.46 -11.62 -13.60
CA VAL A 185 -10.84 -13.05 -13.61
C VAL A 185 -11.23 -13.49 -15.02
N ASN A 186 -11.98 -12.67 -15.75
CA ASN A 186 -12.42 -12.98 -17.11
C ASN A 186 -11.24 -13.01 -18.10
N GLU A 187 -10.24 -12.16 -17.92
CA GLU A 187 -8.96 -12.23 -18.65
C GLU A 187 -8.22 -13.54 -18.38
N TRP A 188 -8.13 -13.95 -17.11
CA TRP A 188 -7.50 -15.21 -16.74
C TRP A 188 -8.23 -16.43 -17.35
N ARG A 189 -9.57 -16.42 -17.32
CA ARG A 189 -10.40 -17.43 -17.99
C ARG A 189 -10.10 -17.53 -19.48
N ARG A 190 -10.05 -16.39 -20.18
CA ARG A 190 -9.74 -16.33 -21.62
C ARG A 190 -8.32 -16.83 -21.92
N ALA A 191 -7.34 -16.52 -21.07
CA ALA A 191 -5.98 -17.00 -21.22
C ALA A 191 -5.91 -18.53 -21.11
N LEU A 192 -6.61 -19.12 -20.14
CA LEU A 192 -6.72 -20.57 -20.02
C LEU A 192 -7.37 -21.23 -21.24
N GLU A 193 -8.47 -20.68 -21.76
CA GLU A 193 -9.13 -21.21 -22.98
C GLU A 193 -8.17 -21.18 -24.18
N ALA A 194 -7.39 -20.11 -24.30
CA ALA A 194 -6.38 -19.98 -25.36
C ALA A 194 -5.23 -21.00 -25.22
N GLU A 195 -4.76 -21.26 -23.99
CA GLU A 195 -3.71 -22.24 -23.71
C GLU A 195 -4.18 -23.69 -23.88
N ALA A 196 -5.40 -24.00 -23.43
CA ALA A 196 -5.99 -25.33 -23.56
C ALA A 196 -6.44 -25.66 -25.00
N GLY A 197 -6.63 -24.65 -25.84
CA GLY A 197 -7.10 -24.81 -27.22
C GLY A 197 -8.56 -25.23 -27.33
N SER A 198 -9.35 -25.08 -26.26
CA SER A 198 -10.76 -25.42 -26.21
C SER A 198 -11.56 -24.47 -25.31
N PHE A 199 -12.83 -24.23 -25.65
CA PHE A 199 -13.78 -23.47 -24.83
C PHE A 199 -14.39 -24.33 -23.70
N GLU A 200 -13.62 -25.27 -23.16
CA GLU A 200 -14.09 -26.27 -22.20
C GLU A 200 -14.43 -25.69 -20.81
N LEU A 201 -14.19 -24.41 -20.57
CA LEU A 201 -14.51 -23.76 -19.30
C LEU A 201 -16.01 -23.46 -19.15
N GLY A 202 -16.78 -23.56 -20.24
CA GLY A 202 -18.24 -23.50 -20.22
C GLY A 202 -18.80 -22.12 -19.87
N GLU A 203 -20.07 -22.12 -19.41
CA GLU A 203 -20.74 -20.91 -18.91
C GLU A 203 -20.11 -20.44 -17.59
N TRP A 204 -20.34 -19.16 -17.23
CA TRP A 204 -19.74 -18.56 -16.03
C TRP A 204 -19.91 -19.43 -14.77
N GLU A 205 -21.11 -19.99 -14.56
CA GLU A 205 -21.43 -20.84 -13.40
C GLU A 205 -20.58 -22.12 -13.34
N GLU A 206 -20.26 -22.73 -14.49
CA GLU A 206 -19.40 -23.93 -14.59
C GLU A 206 -17.95 -23.57 -14.32
N PHE A 207 -17.49 -22.45 -14.89
CA PHE A 207 -16.16 -21.92 -14.64
C PHE A 207 -15.94 -21.63 -13.15
N VAL A 208 -16.81 -20.85 -12.50
CA VAL A 208 -16.64 -20.52 -11.08
C VAL A 208 -16.85 -21.72 -10.15
N LYS A 209 -17.58 -22.76 -10.60
CA LYS A 209 -17.70 -23.99 -9.83
C LYS A 209 -16.37 -24.75 -9.75
N ARG A 210 -15.60 -24.75 -10.84
CA ARG A 210 -14.30 -25.43 -10.92
C ARG A 210 -13.12 -24.56 -10.47
N TYR A 211 -13.18 -23.26 -10.78
CA TYR A 211 -12.09 -22.30 -10.60
C TYR A 211 -12.47 -21.13 -9.68
N GLY A 212 -13.49 -21.28 -8.84
CA GLY A 212 -13.95 -20.21 -7.93
C GLY A 212 -12.86 -19.65 -7.01
N HIS A 213 -11.84 -20.44 -6.69
CA HIS A 213 -10.66 -19.98 -5.94
C HIS A 213 -9.91 -18.83 -6.63
N VAL A 214 -10.01 -18.69 -7.95
CA VAL A 214 -9.40 -17.58 -8.70
C VAL A 214 -10.05 -16.24 -8.39
N LEU A 215 -11.33 -16.22 -7.98
CA LEU A 215 -11.98 -15.02 -7.46
C LEU A 215 -11.24 -14.50 -6.21
N LEU A 216 -10.85 -15.40 -5.30
CA LEU A 216 -10.07 -15.07 -4.11
C LEU A 216 -8.65 -14.60 -4.48
N TRP A 217 -8.04 -15.19 -5.51
CA TRP A 217 -6.73 -14.77 -5.99
C TRP A 217 -6.75 -13.33 -6.51
N ARG A 218 -7.74 -13.02 -7.36
CA ARG A 218 -7.89 -11.67 -7.90
C ARG A 218 -8.31 -10.68 -6.83
N PHE A 219 -9.13 -11.08 -5.86
CA PHE A 219 -9.43 -10.24 -4.70
C PHE A 219 -8.18 -9.83 -3.92
N ALA A 220 -7.29 -10.79 -3.61
CA ALA A 220 -6.03 -10.51 -2.92
C ALA A 220 -5.13 -9.54 -3.71
N GLN A 221 -5.10 -9.65 -5.04
CA GLN A 221 -4.36 -8.73 -5.91
C GLN A 221 -4.96 -7.33 -5.90
N VAL A 222 -6.29 -7.20 -6.02
CA VAL A 222 -6.98 -5.90 -5.94
C VAL A 222 -6.72 -5.22 -4.59
N ARG A 223 -6.69 -5.98 -3.48
CA ARG A 223 -6.31 -5.46 -2.16
C ARG A 223 -4.89 -4.90 -2.15
N LEU A 224 -3.93 -5.64 -2.71
CA LEU A 224 -2.53 -5.21 -2.77
C LEU A 224 -2.36 -3.97 -3.65
N GLU A 225 -3.00 -3.92 -4.81
CA GLU A 225 -2.98 -2.76 -5.71
C GLU A 225 -3.57 -1.53 -5.04
N ALA A 226 -4.67 -1.70 -4.29
CA ALA A 226 -5.29 -0.62 -3.53
C ALA A 226 -4.36 -0.12 -2.41
N LEU A 227 -3.65 -1.03 -1.72
CA LEU A 227 -2.63 -0.66 -0.72
C LEU A 227 -1.50 0.15 -1.34
N VAL A 228 -0.92 -0.31 -2.45
CA VAL A 228 0.15 0.40 -3.15
C VAL A 228 -0.32 1.78 -3.59
N ARG A 229 -1.54 1.90 -4.11
CA ARG A 229 -2.12 3.19 -4.49
C ARG A 229 -2.31 4.11 -3.29
N ALA A 230 -2.85 3.60 -2.19
CA ALA A 230 -3.04 4.37 -0.96
C ALA A 230 -1.70 4.87 -0.41
N GLU A 231 -0.67 4.02 -0.45
CA GLU A 231 0.68 4.34 -0.01
C GLU A 231 1.31 5.45 -0.87
N LEU A 232 1.21 5.34 -2.20
CA LEU A 232 1.68 6.37 -3.13
C LEU A 232 0.91 7.71 -2.98
N ALA A 233 -0.32 7.66 -2.48
CA ALA A 233 -1.15 8.83 -2.22
C ALA A 233 -0.93 9.44 -0.81
N THR A 234 -0.13 8.80 0.04
CA THR A 234 0.16 9.28 1.40
C THR A 234 0.86 10.63 1.35
N ARG A 235 0.32 11.60 2.10
CA ARG A 235 0.88 12.94 2.27
C ARG A 235 1.51 13.06 3.64
N TYR A 236 2.78 13.44 3.69
CA TYR A 236 3.50 13.67 4.95
C TYR A 236 3.34 15.12 5.39
N ARG A 237 3.10 15.32 6.69
CA ARG A 237 2.93 16.65 7.30
C ARG A 237 3.82 16.80 8.52
N ALA A 238 4.30 18.01 8.74
CA ALA A 238 4.92 18.39 10.00
C ALA A 238 3.85 18.53 11.10
N THR A 239 4.30 18.69 12.35
CA THR A 239 3.42 18.86 13.53
C THR A 239 2.57 20.13 13.46
N ASP A 240 2.97 21.13 12.67
CA ASP A 240 2.20 22.35 12.40
C ASP A 240 1.19 22.22 11.25
N GLY A 241 1.07 21.04 10.64
CA GLY A 241 0.14 20.72 9.56
C GLY A 241 0.62 21.07 8.15
N ARG A 242 1.79 21.70 8.00
CA ARG A 242 2.39 22.00 6.69
C ARG A 242 2.95 20.73 6.02
N PRO A 243 3.08 20.69 4.69
CA PRO A 243 3.75 19.58 4.00
C PRO A 243 5.16 19.34 4.53
N PHE A 244 5.50 18.07 4.72
CA PHE A 244 6.80 17.65 5.17
C PHE A 244 7.71 17.36 3.97
N LEU A 245 8.77 18.16 3.82
CA LEU A 245 9.73 18.01 2.72
C LEU A 245 10.80 16.98 3.13
N TYR A 246 10.63 15.73 2.72
CA TYR A 246 11.50 14.61 3.09
C TYR A 246 12.48 14.19 2.00
N ALA A 247 12.22 14.56 0.73
CA ALA A 247 13.12 14.24 -0.37
C ALA A 247 14.22 15.31 -0.43
N LEU A 248 15.46 14.92 -0.13
CA LEU A 248 16.58 15.82 0.11
C LEU A 248 17.67 15.65 -0.95
N ALA A 249 18.33 16.75 -1.32
CA ALA A 249 19.63 16.70 -1.98
C ALA A 249 20.56 17.79 -1.44
N LEU A 250 21.86 17.51 -1.46
CA LEU A 250 22.90 18.43 -1.05
C LEU A 250 23.92 18.63 -2.17
N TYR A 251 24.27 19.89 -2.39
CA TYR A 251 25.32 20.30 -3.33
C TYR A 251 26.35 21.17 -2.61
N GLU A 252 27.60 21.08 -3.06
CA GLU A 252 28.66 22.02 -2.72
C GLU A 252 28.87 23.03 -3.85
N HIS A 253 29.30 24.25 -3.52
CA HIS A 253 29.65 25.29 -4.48
C HIS A 253 30.73 26.24 -3.94
N HIS A 254 31.23 27.12 -4.80
CA HIS A 254 32.16 28.20 -4.43
C HIS A 254 31.74 29.56 -5.02
N GLU A 255 30.57 29.63 -5.66
CA GLU A 255 30.09 30.77 -6.46
C GLU A 255 28.80 31.36 -5.88
N TYR A 256 28.82 31.70 -4.59
CA TYR A 256 27.62 32.13 -3.85
C TYR A 256 26.82 33.25 -4.55
N SER A 257 27.49 34.30 -5.05
CA SER A 257 26.82 35.44 -5.67
C SER A 257 26.11 35.06 -6.96
N PHE A 258 26.78 34.28 -7.82
CA PHE A 258 26.22 33.78 -9.08
C PHE A 258 25.01 32.90 -8.84
N LEU A 259 25.11 31.93 -7.91
CA LEU A 259 24.00 31.05 -7.55
C LEU A 259 22.84 31.83 -6.93
N SER A 260 23.12 32.77 -6.03
CA SER A 260 22.06 33.55 -5.39
C SER A 260 21.29 34.42 -6.40
N GLU A 261 21.97 34.99 -7.39
CA GLU A 261 21.33 35.78 -8.44
C GLU A 261 20.51 34.88 -9.36
N GLY A 262 21.12 33.80 -9.87
CA GLY A 262 20.42 32.88 -10.77
C GLY A 262 19.23 32.17 -10.11
N LEU A 263 19.31 31.80 -8.83
CA LEU A 263 18.17 31.23 -8.08
C LEU A 263 17.02 32.24 -7.92
N SER A 264 17.33 33.53 -7.82
CA SER A 264 16.31 34.59 -7.74
C SER A 264 15.61 34.84 -9.07
N ASN A 265 16.26 34.47 -10.18
CA ASN A 265 15.72 34.59 -11.54
C ASN A 265 15.09 33.27 -12.04
N LEU A 266 15.08 32.21 -11.23
CA LEU A 266 14.59 30.90 -11.64
C LEU A 266 13.05 30.88 -11.64
N GLU A 267 12.45 30.57 -12.79
CA GLU A 267 11.01 30.61 -12.98
C GLU A 267 10.27 29.66 -12.02
N GLY A 268 9.20 30.15 -11.40
CA GLY A 268 8.37 29.39 -10.47
C GLY A 268 8.90 29.34 -9.03
N TRP A 269 10.01 30.03 -8.72
CA TRP A 269 10.55 30.16 -7.37
C TRP A 269 10.34 31.55 -6.81
N ARG A 270 9.92 31.61 -5.55
CA ARG A 270 9.83 32.87 -4.80
C ARG A 270 10.81 32.86 -3.65
N LYS A 271 11.47 33.98 -3.40
CA LYS A 271 12.32 34.13 -2.22
C LYS A 271 11.46 34.07 -0.95
N GLU A 272 11.87 33.27 0.02
CA GLU A 272 11.14 33.10 1.29
C GLU A 272 11.38 34.33 2.18
N ALA A 273 10.30 35.04 2.53
CA ALA A 273 10.36 36.19 3.42
C ALA A 273 10.29 35.72 4.89
N GLY A 274 11.23 36.17 5.73
CA GLY A 274 11.20 35.89 7.18
C GLY A 274 11.78 34.55 7.63
N GLY A 275 12.46 33.78 6.76
CA GLY A 275 13.29 32.65 7.18
C GLY A 275 14.51 33.08 8.01
N PHE A 276 15.36 32.14 8.44
CA PHE A 276 16.65 32.41 9.08
C PHE A 276 17.57 33.26 8.17
N GLN A 277 17.38 34.57 8.18
CA GLN A 277 18.17 35.53 7.41
C GLN A 277 19.39 35.94 8.24
N GLN A 278 20.38 35.07 8.30
CA GLN A 278 21.76 35.57 8.40
C GLN A 278 22.14 36.17 7.05
N ALA A 279 23.02 37.17 7.03
CA ALA A 279 23.38 37.91 5.81
C ALA A 279 23.83 37.00 4.65
N SER A 280 24.29 35.78 4.96
CA SER A 280 24.86 34.80 4.04
C SER A 280 23.98 33.59 3.73
N VAL A 281 22.78 33.46 4.31
CA VAL A 281 21.87 32.33 4.05
C VAL A 281 20.59 32.83 3.38
N ARG A 282 20.18 32.19 2.28
CA ARG A 282 19.00 32.59 1.50
C ARG A 282 18.17 31.36 1.14
N SER A 283 16.85 31.52 1.17
CA SER A 283 15.91 30.45 0.82
C SER A 283 14.91 30.88 -0.24
N TRP A 284 14.54 29.93 -1.10
CA TRP A 284 13.51 30.05 -2.12
C TRP A 284 12.56 28.88 -2.00
N VAL A 285 11.29 29.10 -2.31
CA VAL A 285 10.27 28.07 -2.29
C VAL A 285 9.51 28.03 -3.60
N GLN A 286 9.14 26.82 -4.01
CA GLN A 286 8.20 26.56 -5.10
C GLN A 286 6.85 26.19 -4.49
N ALA A 287 5.77 26.83 -4.94
CA ALA A 287 4.42 26.51 -4.47
C ALA A 287 4.03 25.07 -4.84
N GLY A 288 3.35 24.37 -3.93
CA GLY A 288 2.70 23.09 -4.22
C GLY A 288 1.26 23.27 -4.71
N ASP A 289 0.49 22.18 -4.63
CA ASP A 289 -0.94 22.17 -4.98
C ASP A 289 -1.77 23.17 -4.15
N ASP A 290 -1.33 23.43 -2.91
CA ASP A 290 -1.85 24.48 -2.07
C ASP A 290 -0.88 25.68 -2.09
N ALA A 291 -1.35 26.84 -2.57
CA ALA A 291 -0.56 28.06 -2.69
C ALA A 291 0.05 28.53 -1.35
N ALA A 292 -0.54 28.11 -0.22
CA ALA A 292 -0.05 28.41 1.12
C ALA A 292 1.16 27.55 1.53
N SER A 293 1.43 26.43 0.84
CA SER A 293 2.41 25.43 1.25
C SER A 293 3.46 25.15 0.16
N PRO A 294 4.76 25.11 0.50
CA PRO A 294 5.79 24.84 -0.49
C PRO A 294 5.84 23.34 -0.83
N ALA A 295 5.94 23.01 -2.13
CA ALA A 295 6.26 21.66 -2.60
C ALA A 295 7.78 21.40 -2.65
N ALA A 296 8.56 22.48 -2.73
CA ALA A 296 10.01 22.41 -2.65
C ALA A 296 10.62 23.68 -2.01
N ARG A 297 11.77 23.51 -1.37
CA ARG A 297 12.59 24.57 -0.80
C ARG A 297 14.05 24.41 -1.24
N LEU A 298 14.66 25.52 -1.61
CA LEU A 298 16.09 25.65 -1.87
C LEU A 298 16.68 26.54 -0.79
N THR A 299 17.75 26.09 -0.14
CA THR A 299 18.45 26.89 0.86
C THR A 299 19.93 26.97 0.53
N LEU A 300 20.38 28.17 0.14
CA LEU A 300 21.75 28.48 -0.21
C LEU A 300 22.50 29.03 1.00
N THR A 301 23.60 28.40 1.35
CA THR A 301 24.61 28.83 2.33
C THR A 301 25.88 29.26 1.59
N PRO A 302 26.90 29.83 2.26
CA PRO A 302 28.17 30.18 1.63
C PRO A 302 28.87 29.04 0.87
N ALA A 303 28.69 27.79 1.31
CA ALA A 303 29.41 26.64 0.78
C ALA A 303 28.48 25.56 0.18
N GLN A 304 27.18 25.59 0.49
CA GLN A 304 26.25 24.53 0.10
C GLN A 304 24.92 25.05 -0.43
N LEU A 305 24.27 24.24 -1.27
CA LEU A 305 22.87 24.37 -1.63
C LEU A 305 22.13 23.12 -1.15
N PHE A 306 21.14 23.32 -0.29
CA PHE A 306 20.26 22.27 0.19
C PHE A 306 18.93 22.32 -0.56
N VAL A 307 18.46 21.17 -1.02
CA VAL A 307 17.21 20.99 -1.74
C VAL A 307 16.30 20.10 -0.92
N GLU A 308 15.06 20.53 -0.71
CA GLU A 308 14.05 19.82 0.05
C GLU A 308 12.78 19.77 -0.78
N CYS A 309 12.17 18.61 -0.94
CA CYS A 309 10.99 18.39 -1.77
C CYS A 309 9.98 17.48 -1.05
N GLU A 310 8.70 17.64 -1.38
CA GLU A 310 7.61 16.81 -0.83
C GLU A 310 7.59 15.38 -1.42
N SER A 311 8.32 15.11 -2.50
CA SER A 311 8.46 13.78 -3.10
C SER A 311 9.72 13.65 -3.93
N GLY A 312 10.17 12.40 -4.16
CA GLY A 312 11.30 12.11 -5.04
C GLY A 312 11.09 12.58 -6.48
N ALA A 313 9.86 12.45 -7.01
CA ALA A 313 9.54 12.90 -8.37
C ALA A 313 9.70 14.42 -8.55
N ILE A 314 9.41 15.21 -7.50
CA ILE A 314 9.67 16.66 -7.50
C ILE A 314 11.16 16.92 -7.40
N LEU A 315 11.87 16.20 -6.51
CA LEU A 315 13.32 16.33 -6.38
C LEU A 315 14.03 16.12 -7.72
N ASP A 316 13.69 15.08 -8.48
CA ASP A 316 14.27 14.83 -9.80
C ASP A 316 14.07 15.98 -10.78
N ARG A 317 12.85 16.54 -10.84
CA ARG A 317 12.59 17.72 -11.67
C ARG A 317 13.39 18.94 -11.24
N VAL A 318 13.55 19.14 -9.93
CA VAL A 318 14.37 20.24 -9.38
C VAL A 318 15.84 20.02 -9.72
N LYS A 319 16.40 18.82 -9.54
CA LYS A 319 17.80 18.50 -9.93
C LYS A 319 18.05 18.78 -11.41
N HIS A 320 17.14 18.36 -12.29
CA HIS A 320 17.27 18.63 -13.73
C HIS A 320 17.27 20.14 -14.04
N ARG A 321 16.40 20.91 -13.39
CA ARG A 321 16.37 22.38 -13.53
C ARG A 321 17.65 23.03 -13.01
N LEU A 322 18.15 22.61 -11.85
CA LEU A 322 19.40 23.11 -11.28
C LEU A 322 20.59 22.78 -12.18
N ALA A 323 20.67 21.56 -12.70
CA ALA A 323 21.73 21.15 -13.64
C ALA A 323 21.68 21.98 -14.94
N SER A 324 20.48 22.26 -15.46
CA SER A 324 20.31 23.09 -16.66
C SER A 324 20.67 24.56 -16.43
N ALA A 325 20.41 25.10 -15.23
CA ALA A 325 20.63 26.51 -14.94
C ALA A 325 22.07 26.81 -14.50
N PHE A 326 22.68 25.91 -13.74
CA PHE A 326 23.95 26.15 -13.05
C PHE A 326 25.08 25.21 -13.46
N GLY A 327 24.78 24.11 -14.16
CA GLY A 327 25.79 23.18 -14.67
C GLY A 327 26.82 22.79 -13.62
N PHE A 328 28.10 23.03 -13.94
CA PHE A 328 29.24 22.68 -13.09
C PHE A 328 29.40 23.58 -11.85
N ALA A 329 28.63 24.67 -11.69
CA ALA A 329 28.72 25.50 -10.50
C ALA A 329 28.16 24.80 -9.23
N LEU A 330 27.40 23.71 -9.42
CA LEU A 330 26.87 22.87 -8.35
C LEU A 330 27.50 21.47 -8.40
N HIS A 331 28.17 21.08 -7.33
CA HIS A 331 28.78 19.77 -7.19
C HIS A 331 27.89 18.88 -6.32
N PHE A 332 27.32 17.82 -6.89
CA PHE A 332 26.41 16.93 -6.16
C PHE A 332 27.13 16.16 -5.05
N CYS A 333 26.60 16.23 -3.83
CA CYS A 333 27.13 15.52 -2.67
C CYS A 333 26.31 14.26 -2.36
N GLY A 334 24.99 14.30 -2.49
CA GLY A 334 24.14 13.15 -2.23
C GLY A 334 22.66 13.52 -2.16
N GLU A 335 21.81 12.50 -2.10
CA GLU A 335 20.37 12.64 -1.96
C GLU A 335 19.78 11.57 -1.06
N ALA A 336 18.59 11.84 -0.53
CA ALA A 336 17.76 10.88 0.18
C ALA A 336 16.31 11.04 -0.26
N VAL A 337 15.66 9.93 -0.63
CA VAL A 337 14.23 9.86 -0.96
C VAL A 337 13.48 8.91 -0.03
N THR A 338 14.10 8.55 1.10
CA THR A 338 13.52 7.66 2.11
C THR A 338 12.29 8.31 2.71
N VAL A 339 11.15 7.63 2.55
CA VAL A 339 9.87 8.09 3.11
C VAL A 339 9.90 8.03 4.65
N PRO A 340 9.22 8.95 5.35
CA PRO A 340 9.09 8.88 6.79
C PRO A 340 8.46 7.54 7.25
N PRO A 341 8.96 6.95 8.35
CA PRO A 341 8.42 5.71 8.88
C PRO A 341 6.97 5.91 9.33
N HIS A 342 6.09 5.00 8.95
CA HIS A 342 4.69 5.02 9.34
C HIS A 342 4.08 3.62 9.20
N GLU A 343 2.98 3.38 9.93
CA GLU A 343 2.26 2.11 9.86
C GLU A 343 1.44 2.05 8.58
N LEU A 344 1.59 0.99 7.79
CA LEU A 344 0.68 0.69 6.69
C LEU A 344 -0.71 0.39 7.28
N GLN A 345 -1.72 1.11 6.81
CA GLN A 345 -3.11 0.87 7.22
C GLN A 345 -3.81 0.01 6.17
N GLU A 346 -4.74 -0.83 6.62
CA GLU A 346 -5.59 -1.61 5.73
C GLU A 346 -6.43 -0.69 4.84
N VAL A 347 -6.58 -1.06 3.58
CA VAL A 347 -7.40 -0.30 2.63
C VAL A 347 -8.82 -0.81 2.65
N ASN A 348 -9.77 0.11 2.86
CA ASN A 348 -11.18 -0.18 2.72
C ASN A 348 -11.55 -0.26 1.23
N LEU A 349 -11.79 -1.47 0.74
CA LEU A 349 -12.22 -1.68 -0.65
C LEU A 349 -13.68 -1.31 -0.90
N GLU A 350 -14.47 -0.99 0.13
CA GLU A 350 -15.88 -0.58 -0.03
C GLU A 350 -16.03 0.84 -0.58
N ASP A 351 -15.00 1.66 -0.43
CA ASP A 351 -14.96 3.06 -0.87
C ASP A 351 -14.38 3.16 -2.30
N GLU A 352 -15.03 3.95 -3.16
CA GLU A 352 -14.56 4.17 -4.55
C GLU A 352 -13.21 4.88 -4.61
N ASP A 353 -13.09 5.96 -3.84
CA ASP A 353 -11.90 6.82 -3.78
C ASP A 353 -11.64 7.19 -2.31
N PRO A 354 -10.92 6.36 -1.54
CA PRO A 354 -10.56 6.74 -0.18
C PRO A 354 -9.71 8.02 -0.22
N PRO A 355 -9.94 8.97 0.70
CA PRO A 355 -9.19 10.21 0.70
C PRO A 355 -7.69 9.94 0.92
N PRO A 356 -6.79 10.75 0.33
CA PRO A 356 -5.37 10.59 0.53
C PRO A 356 -5.04 10.69 2.01
N ARG A 357 -4.25 9.73 2.48
CA ARG A 357 -3.86 9.66 3.89
C ARG A 357 -2.94 10.81 4.23
N SER A 358 -3.06 11.32 5.45
CA SER A 358 -2.12 12.27 6.01
C SER A 358 -1.35 11.64 7.17
N VAL A 359 -0.03 11.61 7.09
CA VAL A 359 0.86 11.12 8.15
C VAL A 359 1.59 12.30 8.77
N VAL A 360 1.47 12.47 10.09
CA VAL A 360 2.25 13.48 10.82
C VAL A 360 3.61 12.91 11.18
N VAL A 361 4.67 13.56 10.74
CA VAL A 361 6.05 13.20 11.06
C VAL A 361 6.43 13.82 12.40
N THR A 362 6.92 13.00 13.32
CA THR A 362 7.37 13.47 14.63
C THR A 362 8.72 14.19 14.52
N PRO A 363 9.03 15.13 15.43
CA PRO A 363 10.35 15.78 15.46
C PRO A 363 11.51 14.78 15.58
N GLU A 364 11.30 13.67 16.28
CA GLU A 364 12.29 12.59 16.42
C GLU A 364 12.53 11.87 15.10
N ALA A 365 11.46 11.51 14.37
CA ALA A 365 11.58 10.85 13.06
C ALA A 365 12.21 11.80 12.02
N GLU A 366 11.87 13.09 12.05
CA GLU A 366 12.52 14.10 11.23
C GLU A 366 14.02 14.20 11.52
N GLN A 367 14.40 14.24 12.80
CA GLN A 367 15.80 14.27 13.21
C GLN A 367 16.56 13.03 12.71
N GLU A 368 15.98 11.84 12.85
CA GLU A 368 16.61 10.59 12.42
C GLU A 368 16.84 10.55 10.91
N LEU A 369 15.84 10.96 10.11
CA LEU A 369 15.96 11.07 8.65
C LEU A 369 17.09 12.01 8.23
N LEU A 370 17.14 13.20 8.85
CA LEU A 370 18.16 14.20 8.55
C LEU A 370 19.55 13.75 9.00
N SER A 371 19.66 13.12 10.17
CA SER A 371 20.93 12.58 10.66
C SER A 371 21.46 11.46 9.78
N ALA A 372 20.62 10.51 9.38
CA ALA A 372 21.02 9.43 8.47
C ALA A 372 21.48 9.97 7.11
N PHE A 373 20.76 10.96 6.55
CA PHE A 373 21.16 11.61 5.31
C PHE A 373 22.51 12.31 5.44
N LEU A 374 22.70 13.18 6.44
CA LEU A 374 23.95 13.92 6.60
C LEU A 374 25.13 13.00 6.93
N GLU A 375 24.90 11.91 7.67
CA GLU A 375 25.93 10.90 7.93
C GLU A 375 26.40 10.27 6.62
N SER A 376 25.47 9.85 5.75
CA SER A 376 25.82 9.29 4.44
C SER A 376 26.61 10.27 3.56
N VAL A 377 26.23 11.55 3.56
CA VAL A 377 26.88 12.57 2.72
C VAL A 377 28.27 12.91 3.24
N TYR A 378 28.43 13.06 4.56
CA TYR A 378 29.69 13.49 5.15
C TYR A 378 30.69 12.35 5.37
N MET A 379 30.27 11.08 5.36
CA MET A 379 31.22 9.96 5.40
C MET A 379 32.22 9.99 4.25
N GLU A 380 31.76 10.31 3.04
CA GLU A 380 32.62 10.35 1.86
C GLU A 380 33.26 11.73 1.61
N TRP A 381 32.84 12.75 2.36
CA TRP A 381 33.27 14.13 2.14
C TRP A 381 34.79 14.31 2.23
N ALA A 382 35.45 13.63 3.18
CA ALA A 382 36.89 13.75 3.39
C ALA A 382 37.74 13.31 2.18
N ASP A 383 37.18 12.44 1.34
CA ASP A 383 37.84 11.80 0.20
C ASP A 383 37.34 12.34 -1.15
N ARG A 384 36.40 13.30 -1.14
CA ARG A 384 35.87 13.94 -2.35
C ARG A 384 36.50 15.32 -2.59
N PRO A 385 36.81 15.68 -3.84
CA PRO A 385 37.22 17.03 -4.20
C PRO A 385 36.18 18.08 -3.79
N SER A 386 36.63 19.13 -3.09
CA SER A 386 35.77 20.24 -2.65
C SER A 386 36.05 21.50 -3.48
N PRO A 387 35.06 22.11 -4.14
CA PRO A 387 35.20 23.43 -4.77
C PRO A 387 35.72 24.51 -3.82
N SER A 388 35.28 24.48 -2.56
CA SER A 388 35.71 25.41 -1.51
C SER A 388 37.21 25.29 -1.17
N LEU A 389 37.82 24.13 -1.50
CA LEU A 389 39.24 23.85 -1.33
C LEU A 389 40.01 23.85 -2.67
N GLY A 390 39.46 24.50 -3.71
CA GLY A 390 40.10 24.59 -5.02
C GLY A 390 40.22 23.25 -5.74
N GLY A 391 39.27 22.34 -5.49
CA GLY A 391 39.26 20.99 -6.07
C GLY A 391 40.16 19.98 -5.36
N GLN A 392 40.79 20.35 -4.25
CA GLN A 392 41.51 19.40 -3.40
C GLN A 392 40.52 18.61 -2.51
N THR A 393 40.89 17.38 -2.14
CA THR A 393 40.19 16.67 -1.07
C THR A 393 40.53 17.30 0.27
N PRO A 394 39.61 17.30 1.26
CA PRO A 394 39.91 17.76 2.61
C PRO A 394 41.18 17.12 3.19
N ARG A 395 41.37 15.80 3.04
CA ARG A 395 42.59 15.11 3.48
C ARG A 395 43.86 15.66 2.83
N HIS A 396 43.81 15.99 1.54
CA HIS A 396 44.98 16.51 0.85
C HIS A 396 45.30 17.95 1.29
N ALA A 397 44.28 18.80 1.43
CA ALA A 397 44.43 20.17 1.89
C ALA A 397 45.08 20.27 3.29
N MET A 398 44.84 19.28 4.16
CA MET A 398 45.45 19.18 5.49
C MET A 398 46.99 19.11 5.50
N GLY A 399 47.61 18.82 4.37
CA GLY A 399 49.08 18.79 4.21
C GLY A 399 49.77 20.15 4.40
N THR A 400 49.04 21.27 4.30
CA THR A 400 49.60 22.62 4.44
C THR A 400 48.96 23.40 5.60
N ALA A 401 49.66 24.36 6.18
CA ALA A 401 49.10 25.18 7.27
C ALA A 401 47.88 26.01 6.82
N ASP A 402 47.94 26.57 5.62
CA ASP A 402 46.84 27.31 5.00
C ASP A 402 45.63 26.39 4.70
N GLY A 403 45.88 25.22 4.11
CA GLY A 403 44.83 24.24 3.83
C GLY A 403 44.17 23.70 5.11
N ARG A 404 44.91 23.47 6.20
CA ARG A 404 44.34 23.12 7.51
C ARG A 404 43.38 24.20 8.03
N ALA A 405 43.78 25.47 7.93
CA ALA A 405 42.92 26.59 8.35
C ALA A 405 41.64 26.66 7.50
N LYS A 406 41.75 26.43 6.18
CA LYS A 406 40.61 26.39 5.25
C LYS A 406 39.66 25.23 5.54
N VAL A 407 40.18 24.02 5.77
CA VAL A 407 39.36 22.84 6.13
C VAL A 407 38.65 23.05 7.45
N ALA A 408 39.35 23.57 8.48
CA ALA A 408 38.73 23.87 9.77
C ALA A 408 37.63 24.94 9.67
N ALA A 409 37.87 25.99 8.89
CA ALA A 409 36.88 27.04 8.64
C ALA A 409 35.67 26.52 7.87
N LEU A 410 35.88 25.64 6.89
CA LEU A 410 34.82 25.00 6.11
C LEU A 410 33.95 24.12 7.01
N ILE A 411 34.52 23.21 7.80
CA ILE A 411 33.75 22.39 8.75
C ILE A 411 32.98 23.29 9.74
N GLY A 412 33.61 24.36 10.22
CA GLY A 412 32.92 25.33 11.07
C GLY A 412 31.76 26.06 10.38
N ALA A 413 31.82 26.26 9.06
CA ALA A 413 30.70 26.78 8.29
C ALA A 413 29.59 25.74 8.13
N LEU A 414 29.94 24.49 7.81
CA LEU A 414 28.97 23.38 7.73
C LEU A 414 28.20 23.19 9.04
N GLU A 415 28.90 23.25 10.17
CA GLU A 415 28.30 23.12 11.50
C GLU A 415 27.37 24.29 11.85
N ARG A 416 27.76 25.53 11.53
CA ARG A 416 26.91 26.71 11.74
C ARG A 416 25.64 26.67 10.88
N ASP A 417 25.79 26.19 9.65
CA ASP A 417 24.72 26.13 8.66
C ASP A 417 24.08 24.74 8.58
N ASP A 418 24.11 23.96 9.66
CA ASP A 418 23.57 22.59 9.68
C ASP A 418 22.08 22.60 9.27
N PRO A 419 21.68 21.86 8.23
CA PRO A 419 20.30 21.87 7.74
C PRO A 419 19.32 21.23 8.73
N ALA A 420 19.75 20.26 9.54
CA ALA A 420 18.89 19.68 10.58
C ALA A 420 18.71 20.63 11.76
N ALA A 421 19.76 21.32 12.20
CA ALA A 421 19.67 22.32 13.27
C ALA A 421 18.67 23.43 12.92
N ARG A 422 18.56 23.79 11.64
CA ARG A 422 17.59 24.77 11.13
C ARG A 422 16.14 24.26 11.19
N ARG A 423 15.92 22.96 11.06
CA ARG A 423 14.59 22.33 11.05
C ARG A 423 14.14 21.91 12.45
N THR A 424 15.01 21.26 13.20
CA THR A 424 14.69 20.57 14.46
C THR A 424 15.26 21.27 15.70
N GLY A 425 16.15 22.25 15.52
CA GLY A 425 16.92 22.87 16.61
C GLY A 425 18.06 22.01 17.15
N LYS A 426 18.32 20.83 16.55
CA LYS A 426 19.39 19.91 16.94
C LYS A 426 20.32 19.64 15.76
N SER A 427 21.63 19.53 16.02
CA SER A 427 22.61 19.19 14.99
C SER A 427 22.27 17.84 14.36
N GLY A 428 22.28 17.78 13.03
CA GLY A 428 22.01 16.55 12.30
C GLY A 428 23.23 15.64 12.22
N TYR A 429 24.42 16.22 12.31
CA TYR A 429 25.68 15.49 12.25
C TYR A 429 26.60 15.83 13.42
N GLU A 430 27.43 14.87 13.84
CA GLU A 430 28.49 15.09 14.83
C GLU A 430 29.75 15.62 14.15
N TYR A 431 29.87 16.95 13.94
CA TYR A 431 30.99 17.55 13.19
C TYR A 431 32.38 17.28 13.78
N ASN A 432 32.49 16.91 15.04
CA ASN A 432 33.74 16.43 15.62
C ASN A 432 34.20 15.10 15.01
N ARG A 433 33.28 14.25 14.54
CA ARG A 433 33.65 13.08 13.73
C ARG A 433 34.30 13.53 12.43
N LEU A 434 33.73 14.53 11.74
CA LEU A 434 34.30 15.04 10.48
C LEU A 434 35.71 15.60 10.68
N ARG A 435 35.92 16.36 11.77
CA ARG A 435 37.25 16.85 12.18
C ARG A 435 38.23 15.71 12.40
N ALA A 436 37.84 14.69 13.17
CA ALA A 436 38.67 13.52 13.40
C ALA A 436 39.01 12.77 12.11
N HIS A 437 38.07 12.65 11.16
CA HIS A 437 38.30 11.99 9.87
C HIS A 437 39.40 12.66 9.06
N VAL A 438 39.52 13.98 9.12
CA VAL A 438 40.57 14.74 8.39
C VAL A 438 41.83 15.02 9.24
N GLY A 439 41.82 14.69 10.53
CA GLY A 439 42.95 14.88 11.44
C GLY A 439 43.05 16.28 12.06
N LEU A 440 41.90 16.90 12.34
CA LEU A 440 41.77 18.19 13.06
C LEU A 440 41.48 18.02 14.56
#